data_AF-A0A644YRV9-F1
#
_entry.id   AF-A0A644YRV9-F1
#
_cell.length_a   1.000
_cell.length_b   1.000
_cell.length_c   1.000
_cell.angle_alpha   90.00
_cell.angle_beta   90.00
_cell.angle_gamma   90.00
#
_symmetry.space_group_name_H-M   'P 1'
#
loop_
_entity.id
_entity.type
_entity.pdbx_description
1 polymer ?
#
loop_
_entity_poly.entity_id
_entity_poly.type
_entity_poly.pdbx_seq_one_letter_code
_entity_poly.pdbx_strand_id
1 'polypeptide(L)' 'MKTNASKAGEYEVAWQEFDRNDRLVTKTKTFKTEEGRAKFIERISYKASFHCIYETRDPGSTW' A
#
# COMPACT_ATOMS: atom_id res chain seq x y z
N MET A 1 0.37 9.69 17.79
CA MET A 1 0.49 9.10 16.44
C MET A 1 -0.45 7.91 16.39
N LYS A 2 -1.41 7.87 15.45
CA LYS A 2 -2.34 6.74 15.34
C LYS A 2 -1.67 5.64 14.52
N THR A 3 -0.95 4.75 15.21
CA THR A 3 -0.53 3.48 14.64
C THR A 3 -1.80 2.66 14.43
N ASN A 4 -2.30 2.64 13.18
CA ASN A 4 -3.32 1.68 12.80
C ASN A 4 -2.65 0.31 12.93
N ALA A 5 -2.87 -0.35 14.06
CA ALA A 5 -2.50 -1.73 14.25
C ALA A 5 -3.10 -2.52 13.07
N SER A 6 -2.23 -2.97 12.18
CA SER A 6 -2.59 -3.76 11.02
C SER A 6 -3.40 -4.94 11.53
N LYS A 7 -4.70 -4.96 11.28
CA LYS A 7 -5.59 -6.05 11.70
C LYS A 7 -4.97 -7.36 11.23
N ALA A 8 -4.55 -8.19 12.17
CA ALA A 8 -3.99 -9.50 11.89
C ALA A 8 -5.03 -10.28 11.07
N GLY A 9 -4.76 -10.48 9.78
CA GLY A 9 -5.69 -11.10 8.84
C GLY A 9 -5.86 -10.40 7.49
N GLU A 10 -5.36 -9.17 7.33
CA GLU A 10 -5.48 -8.43 6.06
C GLU A 10 -4.14 -8.33 5.31
N TYR A 11 -4.22 -8.46 3.99
CA TYR A 11 -3.12 -8.16 3.06
C TYR A 11 -2.90 -6.65 3.07
N GLU A 12 -1.65 -6.21 3.06
CA GLU A 12 -1.30 -4.79 3.08
C GLU A 12 -0.41 -4.44 1.90
N VAL A 13 -0.52 -3.19 1.44
CA VAL A 13 0.44 -2.57 0.53
C VAL A 13 0.79 -1.18 1.05
N ALA A 14 2.09 -0.90 1.10
CA ALA A 14 2.65 0.43 1.23
C ALA A 14 3.24 0.86 -0.12
N TRP A 15 2.92 2.06 -0.57
CA TRP A 15 3.43 2.61 -1.82
C TRP A 15 3.78 4.08 -1.68
N GLN A 16 4.60 4.57 -2.60
CA GLN A 16 4.97 5.97 -2.66
C GLN A 16 4.39 6.63 -3.92
N GLU A 17 3.91 7.85 -3.75
CA GLU A 17 3.44 8.70 -4.84
C GLU A 17 3.82 10.17 -4.58
N PHE A 18 3.89 10.97 -5.65
CA PHE A 18 4.07 12.41 -5.54
C PHE A 18 2.73 13.10 -5.23
N ASP A 19 2.73 13.95 -4.21
CA ASP A 19 1.59 14.81 -3.90
C ASP A 19 1.53 16.02 -4.86
N ARG A 20 0.55 16.91 -4.64
CA ARG A 20 0.36 18.11 -5.48
C ARG A 20 1.48 19.16 -5.34
N ASN A 21 2.36 19.02 -4.36
CA ASN A 21 3.50 19.89 -4.12
C ASN A 21 4.82 19.22 -4.52
N ASP A 22 4.75 18.19 -5.39
CA ASP A 22 5.87 17.37 -5.83
C ASP A 22 6.65 16.71 -4.68
N ARG A 23 5.98 16.44 -3.56
CA ARG A 23 6.58 15.74 -2.41
C ARG A 23 6.29 14.26 -2.49
N LEU A 24 7.32 13.44 -2.29
CA LEU A 24 7.17 12.01 -2.17
C LEU A 24 6.49 11.66 -0.84
N VAL A 25 5.32 11.02 -0.90
CA VAL A 25 4.56 10.60 0.28
C VAL A 25 4.37 9.10 0.28
N THR A 26 4.44 8.49 1.47
CA THR A 26 4.15 7.06 1.67
C THR A 26 2.70 6.89 2.10
N LYS A 27 2.00 5.97 1.44
CA LYS A 27 0.60 5.61 1.74
C LYS A 27 0.49 4.13 1.99
N THR A 28 -0.46 3.74 2.83
CA THR A 28 -0.76 2.34 3.14
C THR A 28 -2.23 2.04 2.92
N LYS A 29 -2.52 0.78 2.55
CA LYS A 29 -3.88 0.28 2.38
C LYS A 29 -3.94 -1.21 2.66
N THR A 30 -5.00 -1.63 3.34
CA THR A 30 -5.29 -3.04 3.62
C THR A 30 -6.37 -3.60 2.70
N PHE A 31 -6.31 -4.91 2.50
CA PHE A 31 -7.19 -5.70 1.63
C PHE A 31 -7.54 -7.01 2.33
N LYS A 32 -8.77 -7.48 2.12
CA LYS A 32 -9.23 -8.78 2.63
C LYS A 32 -8.69 -9.96 1.82
N THR A 33 -8.33 -9.75 0.56
CA THR A 33 -7.87 -10.80 -0.36
C THR A 33 -6.60 -10.38 -1.07
N GLU A 34 -5.76 -11.36 -1.40
CA GLU A 34 -4.52 -11.16 -2.16
C GLU A 34 -4.81 -10.57 -3.54
N GLU A 35 -5.83 -11.11 -4.22
CA GLU A 35 -6.25 -10.63 -5.54
C GLU A 35 -6.68 -9.16 -5.51
N GLY A 36 -7.34 -8.73 -4.43
CA GLY A 36 -7.70 -7.33 -4.22
C GLY A 36 -6.49 -6.42 -4.11
N ARG A 37 -5.43 -6.87 -3.42
CA ARG A 37 -4.15 -6.17 -3.34
C ARG A 37 -3.46 -6.14 -4.71
N ALA A 38 -3.37 -7.28 -5.40
CA ALA A 38 -2.71 -7.39 -6.70
C ALA A 38 -3.35 -6.46 -7.76
N LYS A 39 -4.69 -6.49 -7.87
CA LYS A 39 -5.44 -5.58 -8.75
C LYS A 39 -5.24 -4.12 -8.39
N PHE A 40 -5.07 -3.79 -7.11
CA PHE A 40 -4.77 -2.43 -6.69
C PHE A 40 -3.36 -1.99 -7.10
N ILE A 41 -2.35 -2.85 -6.91
CA ILE A 41 -0.96 -2.61 -7.31
C ILE A 41 -0.89 -2.37 -8.83
N GLU A 42 -1.55 -3.21 -9.61
CA GLU A 42 -1.64 -3.04 -11.06
C GLU A 42 -2.31 -1.70 -11.42
N ARG A 43 -3.44 -1.38 -10.81
CA ARG A 43 -4.15 -0.12 -11.12
C ARG A 43 -3.37 1.12 -10.70
N ILE A 44 -2.62 1.06 -9.62
CA ILE A 44 -1.90 2.24 -9.12
C ILE A 44 -0.63 2.52 -9.91
N SER A 45 0.01 1.49 -10.48
CA SER A 45 1.21 1.66 -11.32
C SER A 45 0.94 2.48 -12.59
N TYR A 46 -0.31 2.54 -13.05
CA TYR A 46 -0.72 3.39 -14.18
C TYR A 46 -0.93 4.87 -13.83
N LYS A 47 -0.87 5.27 -12.56
CA LYS A 47 -1.03 6.68 -12.19
C LYS A 47 0.27 7.45 -12.45
N ALA A 48 0.16 8.64 -13.04
CA ALA A 48 1.30 9.54 -13.24
C ALA A 48 1.99 9.94 -11.92
N SER A 49 1.25 10.00 -10.81
CA SER A 49 1.82 10.31 -9.49
C SER A 49 2.54 9.13 -8.85
N PHE A 50 2.39 7.90 -9.36
CA PHE A 50 2.97 6.72 -8.74
C PHE A 50 4.49 6.70 -8.89
N HIS A 51 5.19 6.40 -7.79
CA HIS A 51 6.64 6.26 -7.78
C HIS A 51 7.05 4.79 -7.70
N CYS A 52 6.66 4.10 -6.63
CA CYS A 52 7.00 2.69 -6.42
C CYS A 52 6.08 2.02 -5.40
N ILE A 53 6.06 0.69 -5.41
CA ILE A 53 5.62 -0.10 -4.25
C ILE A 53 6.78 -0.12 -3.26
N TYR A 54 6.52 0.31 -2.04
CA TYR A 54 7.50 0.30 -0.97
C TYR A 54 7.53 -1.08 -0.31
N GLU A 55 6.35 -1.64 -0.05
CA GLU A 55 6.22 -2.92 0.65
C GLU A 55 4.87 -3.58 0.46
N THR A 56 4.83 -4.91 0.59
CA THR A 56 3.60 -5.69 0.66
C THR A 56 3.66 -6.63 1.85
N ARG A 57 2.56 -6.78 2.58
CA ARG A 57 2.45 -7.71 3.70
C ARG A 57 1.35 -8.73 3.47
N ASP A 58 1.63 -9.99 3.76
CA ASP A 58 0.62 -11.06 3.78
C ASP A 58 0.03 -11.23 5.18
N PRO A 59 -1.20 -11.75 5.30
CA PRO A 59 -1.80 -12.11 6.58
C PRO A 59 -0.90 -13.09 7.35
N GLY A 60 -0.59 -12.76 8.60
CA GLY A 60 0.22 -13.63 9.47
C GLY A 60 1.73 -13.41 9.38
N SER A 61 2.22 -12.59 8.44
CA SER A 61 3.62 -12.18 8.43
C SER A 61 3.90 -11.18 9.56
N THR A 62 4.97 -11.44 10.31
CA THR A 62 5.49 -10.56 11.37
C THR A 62 6.79 -9.90 10.90
N TRP A 63 7.08 -8.72 11.45
CA TRP A 63 8.24 -7.89 11.14
C TRP A 63 9.40 -8.21 12.07
#